data_AF-A0A0V0SKN7-F1
#
_entry.id   AF-A0A0V0SKN7-F1
#
_cell.length_a   1.000
_cell.length_b   1.000
_cell.length_c   1.000
_cell.angle_alpha   90.00
_cell.angle_beta   90.00
_cell.angle_gamma   90.00
#
_symmetry.space_group_name_H-M   'P 1'
#
loop_
_entity.id
_entity.type
_entity.pdbx_description
1 polymer ?
#
loop_
_entity_poly.entity_id
_entity_poly.type
_entity_poly.pdbx_seq_one_letter_code
_entity_poly.pdbx_strand_id
1 'polypeptide(L)'
;MEVSPVLRPIEYFGKYFTPQLLSQILFETNRNATQCLYSNLAATEAEIEALIGMLIKTGIFALPRYRMFWAHSLRVDYVADCMSRNRYEAL
;
A
#
# COMPACT_ATOMS: atom_id res chain seq x y z
N MET A 1 -1.71 -38.86 7.50
CA MET A 1 -2.28 -37.54 7.18
C MET A 1 -1.13 -36.55 7.29
N GLU A 2 -0.56 -36.12 6.17
CA GLU A 2 0.54 -35.14 6.19
C GLU A 2 -0.03 -33.77 6.55
N VAL A 3 0.48 -33.18 7.64
CA VAL A 3 0.12 -31.82 8.04
C VAL A 3 0.99 -30.88 7.23
N SER A 4 0.39 -30.15 6.30
CA SER A 4 1.10 -29.09 5.57
C SER A 4 1.63 -28.05 6.57
N PRO A 5 2.89 -27.59 6.44
CA PRO A 5 3.45 -26.63 7.38
C PRO A 5 2.66 -25.31 7.34
N VAL A 6 2.42 -24.74 8.53
CA VAL A 6 1.78 -23.43 8.67
C VAL A 6 2.70 -22.37 8.07
N LEU A 7 2.18 -21.60 7.11
CA LEU A 7 2.95 -20.56 6.45
C LEU A 7 3.05 -19.30 7.32
N ARG A 8 4.05 -18.46 7.06
CA ARG A 8 4.14 -17.14 7.67
C ARG A 8 3.06 -16.21 7.10
N PRO A 9 2.63 -15.17 7.83
CA PRO A 9 1.60 -14.23 7.34
C PRO A 9 1.90 -13.62 5.96
N ILE A 10 3.16 -13.28 5.69
CA ILE A 10 3.58 -12.74 4.38
C ILE A 10 3.47 -13.76 3.23
N GLU A 11 3.63 -15.05 3.53
CA GLU A 11 3.52 -16.12 2.54
C GLU A 11 2.05 -16.40 2.20
N TYR A 12 1.14 -16.25 3.17
CA TYR A 12 -0.29 -16.24 2.87
C TYR A 12 -0.69 -15.04 2.02
N PHE A 13 -0.18 -13.85 2.35
CA PHE A 13 -0.43 -12.64 1.57
C PHE A 13 -0.01 -12.83 0.10
N GLY A 14 1.18 -13.37 -0.15
CA GLY A 14 1.71 -13.63 -1.49
C GLY A 14 0.92 -14.64 -2.33
N LYS A 15 0.00 -15.42 -1.72
CA LYS A 15 -0.94 -16.27 -2.48
C LYS A 15 -2.06 -15.47 -3.14
N TYR A 16 -2.41 -14.31 -2.59
CA TYR A 16 -3.48 -13.44 -3.09
C TYR A 16 -2.92 -12.24 -3.85
N PHE A 17 -1.88 -11.61 -3.31
CA PHE A 17 -1.15 -10.51 -3.94
C PHE A 17 0.12 -11.07 -4.58
N THR A 18 -0.05 -11.66 -5.77
CA THR A 18 1.05 -12.25 -6.52
C THR A 18 1.96 -11.16 -7.12
N PRO A 19 3.23 -11.47 -7.43
CA PRO A 19 4.12 -10.52 -8.10
C PRO A 19 3.54 -9.99 -9.42
N GLN A 20 2.83 -10.85 -10.17
CA GLN A 20 2.17 -10.47 -11.41
C GLN A 20 1.06 -9.45 -11.16
N LEU A 21 0.23 -9.66 -10.13
CA LEU A 21 -0.82 -8.71 -9.76
C LEU A 21 -0.23 -7.36 -9.32
N LEU A 22 0.84 -7.38 -8.50
CA LEU A 22 1.51 -6.16 -8.06
C LEU A 22 2.08 -5.37 -9.26
N SER A 23 2.71 -6.06 -10.20
CA SER A 23 3.23 -5.45 -11.44
C SER A 23 2.11 -4.86 -12.31
N GLN A 24 0.96 -5.54 -12.41
CA GLN A 24 -0.21 -5.02 -13.12
C GLN A 24 -0.79 -3.77 -12.45
N ILE A 25 -0.91 -3.76 -11.12
CA ILE A 25 -1.35 -2.58 -10.36
C ILE A 25 -0.40 -1.42 -10.63
N LEU A 26 0.92 -1.64 -10.52
CA LEU A 26 1.93 -0.62 -10.81
C LEU A 26 1.80 -0.05 -12.22
N PHE A 27 1.68 -0.92 -13.21
CA PHE A 27 1.54 -0.52 -14.61
C PHE A 27 0.32 0.36 -14.83
N GLU A 28 -0.85 -0.06 -14.33
CA GLU A 28 -2.08 0.71 -14.50
C GLU A 28 -2.09 2.01 -13.68
N THR A 29 -1.51 2.03 -12.48
CA THR A 29 -1.33 3.27 -11.69
C THR A 29 -0.53 4.31 -12.47
N ASN A 30 0.62 3.92 -13.03
CA ASN A 30 1.45 4.83 -13.82
C ASN A 30 0.80 5.23 -15.15
N ARG A 31 0.09 4.31 -15.80
CA ARG A 31 -0.69 4.59 -17.02
C ARG A 31 -1.79 5.61 -16.74
N ASN A 32 -2.55 5.43 -15.67
CA ASN A 32 -3.60 6.37 -15.25
C ASN A 32 -3.01 7.74 -14.91
N ALA A 33 -1.89 7.81 -14.19
CA ALA A 33 -1.22 9.07 -13.88
C ALA A 33 -0.82 9.84 -15.15
N THR A 34 -0.29 9.13 -16.16
CA THR A 34 0.03 9.72 -17.47
C THR A 34 -1.23 10.25 -18.17
N GLN A 35 -2.33 9.50 -18.14
CA GLN A 35 -3.60 9.88 -18.75
C GLN A 35 -4.26 11.09 -18.07
N CYS A 36 -4.13 11.20 -16.75
CA CYS A 36 -4.68 12.30 -15.96
C CYS A 36 -3.77 13.54 -15.90
N LEU A 37 -2.70 13.60 -16.72
CA LEU A 37 -1.70 14.68 -16.73
C LEU A 37 -0.92 14.82 -15.40
N TYR A 38 -0.93 13.77 -14.57
CA TYR A 38 -0.06 13.60 -13.40
C TYR A 38 1.24 12.89 -13.81
N SER A 39 1.92 13.43 -14.83
CA SER A 39 3.09 12.80 -15.47
C SER A 39 4.28 12.54 -14.54
N ASN A 40 4.30 13.16 -13.36
CA ASN A 40 5.43 13.09 -12.42
C ASN A 40 5.21 12.07 -11.29
N LEU A 41 4.16 11.25 -11.33
CA LEU A 41 3.92 10.25 -10.28
C LEU A 41 5.06 9.22 -10.23
N ALA A 42 5.36 8.56 -11.36
CA ALA A 42 6.41 7.53 -11.47
C ALA A 42 6.47 6.59 -10.25
N ALA A 43 5.35 5.91 -9.97
CA ALA A 43 5.25 4.95 -8.88
C ALA A 43 6.24 3.79 -9.08
N THR A 44 6.64 3.17 -7.97
CA THR A 44 7.53 1.99 -7.93
C THR A 44 6.84 0.79 -7.29
N GLU A 45 7.35 -0.43 -7.51
CA GLU A 45 6.79 -1.64 -6.88
C GLU A 45 6.79 -1.53 -5.35
N ALA A 46 7.89 -1.02 -4.76
CA ALA A 46 8.01 -0.82 -3.32
C ALA A 46 6.94 0.15 -2.77
N GLU A 47 6.56 1.17 -3.53
CA GLU A 47 5.49 2.09 -3.12
C GLU A 47 4.11 1.45 -3.21
N ILE A 48 3.87 0.58 -4.20
CA ILE A 48 2.62 -0.19 -4.30
C ILE A 48 2.51 -1.19 -3.14
N GLU A 49 3.59 -1.89 -2.81
CA GLU A 49 3.64 -2.79 -1.65
C GLU A 49 3.40 -2.05 -0.33
N ALA A 50 4.08 -0.91 -0.15
CA ALA A 50 3.90 -0.03 1.00
C ALA A 50 2.45 0.47 1.11
N LEU A 51 1.87 0.93 0.01
CA LEU A 51 0.48 1.42 -0.05
C LEU A 51 -0.50 0.30 0.33
N ILE A 52 -0.35 -0.90 -0.22
CA ILE A 52 -1.21 -2.04 0.13
C ILE A 52 -1.07 -2.40 1.61
N GLY A 53 0.16 -2.43 2.13
CA GLY A 53 0.42 -2.67 3.55
C GLY A 53 -0.24 -1.61 4.45
N MET A 54 -0.16 -0.34 4.07
CA MET A 54 -0.83 0.77 4.76
C MET A 54 -2.36 0.61 4.71
N LEU A 55 -2.96 0.28 3.56
CA LEU A 55 -4.39 0.06 3.42
C LEU A 55 -4.90 -1.09 4.31
N ILE A 56 -4.18 -2.22 4.33
CA ILE A 56 -4.52 -3.36 5.20
C ILE A 56 -4.47 -2.93 6.67
N LYS A 57 -3.41 -2.21 7.06
CA LYS A 57 -3.20 -1.81 8.45
C LYS A 57 -4.22 -0.78 8.93
N THR A 58 -4.52 0.21 8.10
CA THR A 58 -5.54 1.25 8.38
C THR A 58 -6.96 0.67 8.38
N GLY A 59 -7.21 -0.42 7.64
CA GLY A 59 -8.45 -1.18 7.72
C GLY A 59 -8.70 -1.83 9.09
N ILE A 60 -7.65 -2.12 9.87
CA ILE A 60 -7.76 -2.66 11.24
C ILE A 60 -8.06 -1.55 12.26
N PHE A 61 -7.42 -0.38 12.10
CA PHE A 61 -7.54 0.76 13.02
C PHE A 61 -7.93 2.04 12.27
N ALA A 62 -9.16 2.08 11.77
CA ALA A 62 -9.64 3.18 10.95
C ALA A 62 -9.85 4.45 11.79
N LEU A 63 -9.21 5.54 11.38
CA LEU A 63 -9.55 6.88 11.84
C LEU A 63 -10.67 7.47 10.95
N PRO A 64 -11.50 8.40 11.46
CA PRO A 64 -12.58 9.00 10.68
C PRO A 64 -12.13 9.69 9.39
N ARG A 65 -10.86 10.13 9.34
CA ARG A 65 -10.24 10.73 8.16
C ARG A 65 -8.80 10.25 8.04
N TYR A 66 -8.41 9.74 6.86
CA TYR A 66 -7.06 9.18 6.65
C TYR A 66 -5.94 10.20 6.95
N ARG A 67 -6.15 11.49 6.70
CA ARG A 67 -5.15 12.54 6.99
C ARG A 67 -4.72 12.58 8.46
N MET A 68 -5.55 12.06 9.37
CA MET A 68 -5.25 12.00 10.80
C MET A 68 -4.08 11.06 11.11
N PHE A 69 -3.77 10.07 10.26
CA PHE A 69 -2.60 9.21 10.44
C PHE A 69 -1.28 9.99 10.43
N TRP A 70 -1.26 11.18 9.80
CA TRP A 70 -0.10 12.07 9.76
C TRP A 70 -0.23 13.30 10.68
N ALA A 71 -1.36 13.45 11.39
CA ALA A 71 -1.59 14.58 12.29
C ALA A 71 -0.84 14.36 13.62
N HIS A 72 -0.22 15.41 14.18
CA HIS A 72 0.63 15.28 15.37
C HIS A 72 -0.05 14.57 16.56
N SER A 73 -1.34 14.85 16.81
CA SER A 73 -2.07 14.30 17.96
C SER A 73 -2.55 12.85 17.79
N LEU A 74 -2.64 12.35 16.56
CA LEU A 74 -3.17 11.02 16.22
C LEU A 74 -2.25 10.30 15.23
N ARG A 75 -0.97 10.68 15.23
CA ARG A 75 0.04 10.16 14.34
C ARG A 75 0.15 8.67 14.55
N VAL A 76 0.18 7.93 13.45
CA VAL A 76 0.42 6.50 13.45
C VAL A 76 1.77 6.27 12.78
N ASP A 77 2.81 6.06 13.58
CA ASP A 77 4.21 6.07 13.12
C ASP A 77 4.45 5.09 11.97
N TYR A 78 3.98 3.85 12.08
CA TYR A 78 4.15 2.86 11.02
C TYR A 78 3.42 3.18 9.69
N VAL A 79 2.48 4.13 9.69
CA VAL A 79 1.88 4.67 8.45
C VAL A 79 2.66 5.89 8.00
N ALA A 80 2.90 6.81 8.92
CA ALA A 80 3.45 8.13 8.61
C ALA A 80 4.96 8.14 8.35
N ASP A 81 5.68 7.13 8.81
CA ASP A 81 7.10 6.88 8.51
C ASP A 81 7.29 6.09 7.22
N CYS A 82 6.28 5.30 6.82
CA CYS A 82 6.34 4.49 5.60
C CYS A 82 6.21 5.34 4.34
N MET A 83 5.29 6.31 4.34
CA MET A 83 5.06 7.19 3.21
C MET A 83 4.53 8.55 3.67
N SER A 84 4.96 9.63 3.01
CA SER A 84 4.40 10.96 3.29
C SER A 84 2.93 11.03 2.89
N ARG A 85 2.15 11.85 3.60
CA ARG A 85 0.72 12.06 3.29
C ARG A 85 0.51 12.49 1.83
N ASN A 86 1.33 13.41 1.33
CA ASN A 86 1.19 13.92 -0.03
C ASN A 86 1.51 12.84 -1.07
N ARG A 87 2.45 11.93 -0.78
CA ARG A 87 2.74 10.80 -1.66
C ARG A 87 1.62 9.77 -1.63
N TYR A 88 1.08 9.47 -0.45
CA TYR A 88 -0.09 8.62 -0.29
C TYR A 88 -1.32 9.18 -1.04
N GLU A 89 -1.54 10.49 -1.01
CA GLU A 89 -2.65 11.13 -1.74
C GLU A 89 -2.43 11.19 -3.26
N ALA A 90 -1.19 11.03 -3.72
CA ALA A 90 -0.86 11.05 -5.14
C ALA A 90 -0.95 9.67 -5.81
N LEU A 91 -0.76 8.59 -5.02
CA LEU A 91 -0.87 7.19 -5.45
C LEU A 91 -2.33 6.69 -5.38
#